data_AF-A0A3S8ZT02-F1
#
_entry.id   AF-A0A3S8ZT02-F1
#
_cell.length_a   1.000
_cell.length_b   1.000
_cell.length_c   1.000
_cell.angle_alpha   90.00
_cell.angle_beta   90.00
_cell.angle_gamma   90.00
#
_symmetry.space_group_name_H-M   'P 1'
#
loop_
_entity.id
_entity.type
_entity.pdbx_description
1 polymer ?
#
loop_
_entity_poly.entity_id
_entity_poly.type
_entity_poly.pdbx_seq_one_letter_code
_entity_poly.pdbx_strand_id
1 'polypeptide(L)'
;MSYARCLTLDSKTGCASLYSYKSASLDIRRKTIFHYLLMANSQESDGSAGSSGLAEINGNDSMVTLGSWGLSSRSGSNANLLLNYQASTIMHELGHNFSLEHGGNEPSNYKPNYYSIMNYLYQLPGLGSDPKTNSAAQRYYLNNNALGFSWGNICNIDASPCSTNYKMDYSDGSGISLNESSLLESAIIGRGSNNGSYADWNTNGAQNASVYIKDINQDSSFSILSDYNDWANLYLPFARQNTGNNGVSLLSRRVFLPSHVLSQDRQPAAIEQPPSLGLIQLIGSLKGHAK
;
A
#
# COMPACT_ATOMS: atom_id res chain seq x y z
N MET A 1 9.24 -19.08 -19.52
CA MET A 1 10.03 -17.85 -19.79
C MET A 1 11.28 -17.87 -18.94
N SER A 2 12.39 -17.31 -19.42
CA SER A 2 13.64 -17.16 -18.65
C SER A 2 13.54 -15.99 -17.68
N TYR A 3 14.33 -16.02 -16.61
CA TYR A 3 14.49 -14.91 -15.68
C TYR A 3 14.79 -13.58 -16.41
N ALA A 4 14.18 -12.49 -15.94
CA ALA A 4 14.48 -11.12 -16.36
C ALA A 4 14.89 -10.29 -15.15
N ARG A 5 15.97 -9.51 -15.30
CA ARG A 5 16.48 -8.63 -14.23
C ARG A 5 15.54 -7.46 -13.90
N CYS A 6 14.73 -7.07 -14.87
CA CYS A 6 13.83 -5.94 -14.83
C CYS A 6 12.41 -6.36 -15.26
N LEU A 7 11.39 -5.86 -14.58
CA LEU A 7 9.98 -6.04 -14.90
C LEU A 7 9.23 -4.70 -14.77
N THR A 8 8.33 -4.41 -15.71
CA THR A 8 7.37 -3.29 -15.67
C THR A 8 5.96 -3.77 -16.04
N LEU A 9 4.93 -2.95 -15.83
CA LEU A 9 3.57 -3.26 -16.34
C LEU A 9 3.60 -3.16 -17.87
N ASP A 10 3.93 -1.98 -18.38
CA ASP A 10 4.02 -1.68 -19.80
C ASP A 10 5.35 -2.12 -20.43
N SER A 11 5.44 -2.01 -21.76
CA SER A 11 6.68 -2.28 -22.49
C SER A 11 7.73 -1.18 -22.26
N LYS A 12 8.71 -1.47 -21.40
CA LYS A 12 9.96 -0.69 -21.26
C LYS A 12 11.09 -1.42 -21.99
N THR A 13 11.80 -0.72 -22.86
CA THR A 13 12.94 -1.29 -23.59
C THR A 13 13.96 -1.88 -22.62
N GLY A 14 14.31 -3.16 -22.81
CA GLY A 14 15.27 -3.88 -21.96
C GLY A 14 14.67 -4.49 -20.69
N CYS A 15 13.38 -4.31 -20.43
CA CYS A 15 12.66 -4.91 -19.32
C CYS A 15 11.61 -5.91 -19.83
N ALA A 16 11.31 -6.92 -19.02
CA ALA A 16 10.16 -7.77 -19.29
C ALA A 16 8.85 -7.09 -18.86
N SER A 17 7.73 -7.51 -19.42
CA SER A 17 6.40 -7.00 -19.06
C SER A 17 5.64 -8.03 -18.23
N LEU A 18 4.97 -7.57 -17.18
CA LEU A 18 4.06 -8.38 -16.37
C LEU A 18 2.98 -9.01 -17.26
N TYR A 19 2.38 -8.24 -18.17
CA TYR A 19 1.33 -8.74 -19.07
C TYR A 19 1.84 -9.90 -19.95
N SER A 20 3.09 -9.85 -20.40
CA SER A 20 3.71 -10.94 -21.15
C SER A 20 3.82 -12.23 -20.30
N TYR A 21 4.30 -12.13 -19.06
CA TYR A 21 4.38 -13.28 -18.14
C TYR A 21 3.00 -13.84 -17.82
N LYS A 22 2.05 -12.96 -17.49
CA LYS A 22 0.65 -13.34 -17.23
C LYS A 22 0.03 -14.03 -18.43
N SER A 23 0.26 -13.52 -19.65
CA SER A 23 -0.32 -14.12 -20.86
C SER A 23 0.28 -15.48 -21.20
N ALA A 24 1.57 -15.68 -20.96
CA ALA A 24 2.23 -16.94 -21.27
C ALA A 24 2.04 -18.03 -20.21
N SER A 25 1.72 -17.66 -18.97
CA SER A 25 1.80 -18.59 -17.83
C SER A 25 0.47 -18.81 -17.11
N LEU A 26 -0.54 -17.96 -17.33
CA LEU A 26 -1.81 -18.00 -16.60
C LEU A 26 -2.99 -18.27 -17.54
N ASP A 27 -3.94 -19.08 -17.07
CA ASP A 27 -5.13 -19.46 -17.81
C ASP A 27 -5.98 -18.23 -18.18
N ILE A 28 -6.23 -18.04 -19.46
CA ILE A 28 -7.01 -16.92 -20.01
C ILE A 28 -8.38 -16.79 -19.33
N ARG A 29 -9.01 -17.91 -18.94
CA ARG A 29 -10.35 -17.95 -18.34
C ARG A 29 -10.39 -17.36 -16.93
N ARG A 30 -9.22 -17.24 -16.29
CA ARG A 30 -9.07 -16.74 -14.92
C ARG A 30 -8.74 -15.25 -14.88
N LYS A 31 -8.30 -14.68 -16.01
CA LYS A 31 -7.75 -13.31 -16.08
C LYS A 31 -8.74 -12.22 -15.68
N THR A 32 -10.04 -12.47 -15.75
CA THR A 32 -11.09 -11.51 -15.36
C THR A 32 -11.63 -11.76 -13.96
N ILE A 33 -11.06 -12.71 -13.21
CA ILE A 33 -11.59 -13.17 -11.91
C ILE A 33 -10.60 -12.85 -10.78
N PHE A 34 -9.31 -13.11 -10.97
CA PHE A 34 -8.31 -12.98 -9.92
C PHE A 34 -7.49 -11.70 -10.06
N HIS A 35 -6.97 -11.23 -8.91
CA HIS A 35 -5.83 -10.33 -8.84
C HIS A 35 -4.53 -11.14 -8.95
N TYR A 36 -3.58 -10.60 -9.69
CA TYR A 36 -2.33 -11.26 -10.03
C TYR A 36 -1.18 -10.43 -9.49
N LEU A 37 -0.34 -11.11 -8.72
CA LEU A 37 0.88 -10.58 -8.17
C LEU A 37 2.06 -11.32 -8.79
N LEU A 38 3.05 -10.56 -9.28
CA LEU A 38 4.34 -11.10 -9.67
C LEU A 38 5.44 -10.63 -8.71
N MET A 39 6.12 -11.57 -8.07
CA MET A 39 7.36 -11.29 -7.34
C MET A 39 8.50 -11.20 -8.37
N ALA A 40 9.12 -10.03 -8.49
CA ALA A 40 10.13 -9.71 -9.48
C ALA A 40 11.38 -9.10 -8.84
N ASN A 41 12.46 -8.96 -9.62
CA ASN A 41 13.72 -8.44 -9.11
C ASN A 41 13.69 -6.91 -8.98
N SER A 42 13.57 -6.18 -10.09
CA SER A 42 13.64 -4.70 -10.09
C SER A 42 12.79 -4.11 -11.21
N GLN A 43 12.50 -2.81 -11.14
CA GLN A 43 11.94 -1.99 -12.23
C GLN A 43 13.03 -1.28 -13.05
N GLU A 44 14.28 -1.36 -12.59
CA GLU A 44 15.45 -0.78 -13.24
C GLU A 44 16.09 -1.73 -14.24
N SER A 45 16.46 -1.20 -15.40
CA SER A 45 16.96 -1.98 -16.54
C SER A 45 18.28 -2.69 -16.25
N ASP A 46 19.07 -2.19 -15.30
CA ASP A 46 20.32 -2.81 -14.83
C ASP A 46 20.11 -3.80 -13.67
N GLY A 47 18.91 -3.87 -13.10
CA GLY A 47 18.58 -4.71 -11.94
C GLY A 47 18.98 -4.10 -10.58
N SER A 48 19.36 -2.82 -10.55
CA SER A 48 19.62 -2.08 -9.31
C SER A 48 18.35 -1.90 -8.47
N ALA A 49 18.48 -1.47 -7.22
CA ALA A 49 17.33 -1.25 -6.34
C ALA A 49 16.45 -0.10 -6.88
N GLY A 50 15.15 -0.36 -7.02
CA GLY A 50 14.14 0.64 -7.42
C GLY A 50 12.96 0.66 -6.44
N SER A 51 11.78 1.05 -6.93
CA SER A 51 10.53 1.02 -6.15
C SER A 51 10.22 -0.37 -5.57
N SER A 52 9.53 -0.42 -4.43
CA SER A 52 9.12 -1.67 -3.78
C SER A 52 8.11 -2.47 -4.59
N GLY A 53 7.23 -1.78 -5.32
CA GLY A 53 6.20 -2.40 -6.14
C GLY A 53 5.64 -1.44 -7.19
N LEU A 54 4.73 -1.97 -8.00
CA LEU A 54 3.95 -1.22 -8.98
C LEU A 54 2.67 -2.01 -9.31
N ALA A 55 1.54 -1.32 -9.35
CA ALA A 55 0.24 -1.89 -9.68
C ALA A 55 -0.58 -0.99 -10.60
N GLU A 56 -1.51 -1.63 -11.29
CA GLU A 56 -2.62 -0.91 -11.92
C GLU A 56 -3.50 -0.27 -10.84
N ILE A 57 -3.92 0.97 -11.07
CA ILE A 57 -5.03 1.58 -10.33
C ILE A 57 -6.31 1.04 -10.94
N ASN A 58 -7.18 0.47 -10.10
CA ASN A 58 -8.42 -0.17 -10.53
C ASN A 58 -8.20 -1.24 -11.59
N GLY A 59 -7.38 -2.22 -11.25
CA GLY A 59 -6.96 -3.28 -12.14
C GLY A 59 -6.82 -4.59 -11.39
N ASN A 60 -6.12 -5.52 -12.01
CA ASN A 60 -5.87 -6.83 -11.40
C ASN A 60 -4.43 -7.30 -11.53
N ASP A 61 -3.52 -6.41 -11.92
CA ASP A 61 -2.10 -6.69 -12.01
C ASP A 61 -1.29 -5.84 -11.03
N SER A 62 -0.39 -6.51 -10.32
CA SER A 62 0.55 -5.92 -9.37
C SER A 62 1.89 -6.65 -9.39
N MET A 63 2.96 -5.96 -9.00
CA MET A 63 4.28 -6.56 -8.83
C MET A 63 4.97 -6.05 -7.58
N VAL A 64 5.83 -6.90 -7.01
CA VAL A 64 6.76 -6.55 -5.92
C VAL A 64 8.19 -6.70 -6.44
N THR A 65 9.01 -5.69 -6.26
CA THR A 65 10.35 -5.51 -6.86
C THR A 65 11.41 -5.11 -5.84
N LEU A 66 11.52 -5.88 -4.75
CA LEU A 66 12.46 -5.63 -3.63
C LEU A 66 13.89 -6.15 -3.88
N GLY A 67 14.23 -6.52 -5.10
CA GLY A 67 15.57 -6.99 -5.45
C GLY A 67 16.62 -5.90 -5.27
N SER A 68 17.84 -6.30 -4.94
CA SER A 68 18.98 -5.39 -4.68
C SER A 68 18.81 -4.41 -3.50
N TRP A 69 17.76 -4.54 -2.68
CA TRP A 69 17.54 -3.73 -1.45
C TRP A 69 18.43 -4.14 -0.26
N GLY A 70 19.29 -5.16 -0.41
CA GLY A 70 20.15 -5.64 0.67
C GLY A 70 19.39 -6.40 1.79
N LEU A 71 18.15 -6.82 1.54
CA LEU A 71 17.36 -7.61 2.49
C LEU A 71 17.98 -9.00 2.68
N SER A 72 17.84 -9.56 3.89
CA SER A 72 18.39 -10.88 4.22
C SER A 72 17.51 -11.62 5.21
N SER A 73 17.58 -12.94 5.24
CA SER A 73 16.90 -13.80 6.24
C SER A 73 17.86 -14.34 7.32
N ARG A 74 19.07 -13.76 7.44
CA ARG A 74 20.17 -14.31 8.26
C ARG A 74 19.98 -14.19 9.77
N SER A 75 19.13 -13.28 10.23
CA SER A 75 18.79 -13.10 11.65
C SER A 75 17.27 -12.98 11.78
N GLY A 76 16.72 -13.19 12.99
CA GLY A 76 15.28 -13.04 13.22
C GLY A 76 14.76 -11.64 12.86
N SER A 77 15.50 -10.60 13.23
CA SER A 77 15.19 -9.21 12.88
C SER A 77 15.21 -8.96 11.37
N ASN A 78 16.23 -9.47 10.66
CA ASN A 78 16.33 -9.29 9.21
C ASN A 78 15.25 -10.09 8.47
N ALA A 79 14.93 -11.28 8.97
CA ALA A 79 13.84 -12.09 8.43
C ALA A 79 12.49 -11.40 8.59
N ASN A 80 12.20 -10.81 9.76
CA ASN A 80 10.99 -10.00 9.97
C ASN A 80 10.96 -8.81 9.00
N LEU A 81 12.07 -8.07 8.86
CA LEU A 81 12.16 -6.94 7.94
C LEU A 81 11.83 -7.35 6.50
N LEU A 82 12.43 -8.43 6.02
CA LEU A 82 12.16 -8.98 4.69
C LEU A 82 10.68 -9.36 4.51
N LEU A 83 10.11 -10.10 5.47
CA LEU A 83 8.72 -10.56 5.40
C LEU A 83 7.72 -9.41 5.49
N ASN A 84 7.95 -8.47 6.40
CA ASN A 84 7.07 -7.32 6.60
C ASN A 84 7.11 -6.37 5.41
N TYR A 85 8.28 -6.13 4.80
CA TYR A 85 8.36 -5.33 3.56
C TYR A 85 7.65 -6.00 2.37
N GLN A 86 7.76 -7.32 2.24
CA GLN A 86 7.00 -8.05 1.23
C GLN A 86 5.50 -7.92 1.48
N ALA A 87 5.05 -8.22 2.70
CA ALA A 87 3.65 -8.21 3.06
C ALA A 87 3.02 -6.80 2.91
N SER A 88 3.73 -5.77 3.36
CA SER A 88 3.27 -4.39 3.30
C SER A 88 3.19 -3.86 1.88
N THR A 89 4.17 -4.20 1.04
CA THR A 89 4.14 -3.88 -0.39
C THR A 89 2.98 -4.59 -1.07
N ILE A 90 2.79 -5.88 -0.83
CA ILE A 90 1.67 -6.64 -1.43
C ILE A 90 0.33 -5.99 -1.08
N MET A 91 0.12 -5.61 0.19
CA MET A 91 -1.13 -4.97 0.62
C MET A 91 -1.31 -3.58 0.00
N HIS A 92 -0.24 -2.80 -0.12
CA HIS A 92 -0.26 -1.49 -0.79
C HIS A 92 -0.64 -1.62 -2.27
N GLU A 93 0.06 -2.48 -3.01
CA GLU A 93 -0.19 -2.68 -4.44
C GLU A 93 -1.58 -3.29 -4.71
N LEU A 94 -2.07 -4.15 -3.81
CA LEU A 94 -3.44 -4.66 -3.87
C LEU A 94 -4.47 -3.55 -3.64
N GLY A 95 -4.16 -2.56 -2.79
CA GLY A 95 -5.04 -1.41 -2.58
C GLY A 95 -5.22 -0.58 -3.85
N HIS A 96 -4.15 -0.39 -4.64
CA HIS A 96 -4.26 0.23 -5.98
C HIS A 96 -5.19 -0.55 -6.90
N ASN A 97 -5.10 -1.87 -6.92
CA ASN A 97 -6.04 -2.71 -7.67
C ASN A 97 -7.49 -2.51 -7.23
N PHE A 98 -7.74 -2.16 -5.96
CA PHE A 98 -9.05 -1.79 -5.43
C PHE A 98 -9.40 -0.31 -5.56
N SER A 99 -8.73 0.42 -6.45
CA SER A 99 -8.93 1.85 -6.75
C SER A 99 -8.53 2.81 -5.63
N LEU A 100 -7.72 2.38 -4.66
CA LEU A 100 -7.15 3.30 -3.67
C LEU A 100 -5.93 4.00 -4.26
N GLU A 101 -5.82 5.29 -4.02
CA GLU A 101 -4.61 6.08 -4.25
C GLU A 101 -3.84 6.28 -2.94
N HIS A 102 -2.69 6.97 -2.99
CA HIS A 102 -1.83 7.13 -1.82
C HIS A 102 -2.43 7.92 -0.66
N GLY A 103 -3.49 8.70 -0.93
CA GLY A 103 -4.30 9.41 0.04
C GLY A 103 -5.71 8.81 0.21
N GLY A 104 -5.94 7.62 -0.33
CA GLY A 104 -7.23 6.92 -0.35
C GLY A 104 -7.98 7.20 -1.64
N ASN A 105 -8.46 8.43 -1.79
CA ASN A 105 -9.19 8.91 -2.97
C ASN A 105 -8.48 10.05 -3.71
N GLU A 106 -7.20 10.26 -3.41
CA GLU A 106 -6.36 11.31 -3.97
C GLU A 106 -4.89 10.86 -3.99
N PRO A 107 -4.04 11.48 -4.82
CA PRO A 107 -2.63 11.09 -4.92
C PRO A 107 -1.77 11.60 -3.76
N SER A 108 -2.31 12.52 -2.94
CA SER A 108 -1.61 13.16 -1.83
C SER A 108 -1.12 12.14 -0.81
N ASN A 109 0.17 12.18 -0.52
CA ASN A 109 0.85 11.21 0.33
C ASN A 109 1.30 11.86 1.64
N TYR A 110 1.90 11.10 2.56
CA TYR A 110 2.47 11.56 3.82
C TYR A 110 1.52 12.27 4.79
N LYS A 111 0.20 12.15 4.59
CA LYS A 111 -0.82 12.72 5.47
C LYS A 111 -0.85 11.98 6.81
N PRO A 112 -0.45 12.55 7.96
CA PRO A 112 -0.36 11.76 9.19
C PRO A 112 -1.71 11.24 9.70
N ASN A 113 -2.82 11.92 9.37
CA ASN A 113 -4.16 11.46 9.75
C ASN A 113 -4.77 10.41 8.82
N TYR A 114 -4.21 10.21 7.62
CA TYR A 114 -4.59 9.10 6.76
C TYR A 114 -3.78 7.86 7.14
N TYR A 115 -4.25 7.17 8.18
CA TYR A 115 -3.56 6.09 8.87
C TYR A 115 -3.75 4.75 8.15
N SER A 116 -3.18 4.66 6.95
CA SER A 116 -3.35 3.54 6.02
C SER A 116 -2.01 3.10 5.43
N ILE A 117 -1.90 1.82 5.10
CA ILE A 117 -0.78 1.27 4.34
C ILE A 117 -0.63 1.90 2.94
N MET A 118 -1.69 2.50 2.39
CA MET A 118 -1.63 3.23 1.11
C MET A 118 -0.79 4.51 1.19
N ASN A 119 -0.54 5.02 2.40
CA ASN A 119 0.29 6.18 2.63
C ASN A 119 1.74 5.76 2.88
N TYR A 120 2.70 6.35 2.15
CA TYR A 120 4.13 6.04 2.25
C TYR A 120 4.71 6.32 3.63
N LEU A 121 4.08 7.20 4.42
CA LEU A 121 4.43 7.38 5.82
C LEU A 121 4.32 6.08 6.63
N TYR A 122 3.44 5.17 6.20
CA TYR A 122 3.13 3.91 6.88
C TYR A 122 3.47 2.66 6.05
N GLN A 123 3.66 2.76 4.72
CA GLN A 123 3.87 1.59 3.85
C GLN A 123 5.00 0.65 4.32
N LEU A 124 6.20 1.16 4.56
CA LEU A 124 7.32 0.33 5.05
C LEU A 124 7.48 0.39 6.57
N PRO A 125 7.35 1.56 7.23
CA PRO A 125 7.46 1.64 8.70
C PRO A 125 6.34 0.92 9.45
N GLY A 126 5.22 0.63 8.78
CA GLY A 126 4.01 0.10 9.39
C GLY A 126 3.29 1.11 10.25
N LEU A 127 2.18 0.68 10.83
CA LEU A 127 1.39 1.42 11.81
C LEU A 127 1.98 1.24 13.21
N GLY A 128 1.91 2.29 14.03
CA GLY A 128 2.19 2.22 15.45
C GLY A 128 1.20 1.32 16.19
N SER A 129 1.62 0.81 17.35
CA SER A 129 0.81 -0.10 18.16
C SER A 129 -0.52 0.51 18.61
N ASP A 130 -0.58 1.83 18.82
CA ASP A 130 -1.80 2.56 19.16
C ASP A 130 -1.81 3.95 18.47
N PRO A 131 -2.81 4.23 17.59
CA PRO A 131 -2.93 5.51 16.90
C PRO A 131 -3.10 6.73 17.82
N LYS A 132 -3.43 6.53 19.10
CA LYS A 132 -3.64 7.59 20.10
C LYS A 132 -2.41 7.91 20.94
N THR A 133 -1.26 7.35 20.59
CA THR A 133 -0.01 7.51 21.32
C THR A 133 1.11 8.01 20.43
N ASN A 134 2.26 8.34 21.04
CA ASN A 134 3.46 8.75 20.31
C ASN A 134 3.96 7.67 19.32
N SER A 135 3.54 6.41 19.44
CA SER A 135 3.89 5.36 18.47
C SER A 135 3.47 5.70 17.03
N ALA A 136 2.31 6.36 16.85
CA ALA A 136 1.86 6.81 15.54
C ALA A 136 2.72 7.96 15.00
N ALA A 137 3.06 8.92 15.86
CA ALA A 137 3.87 10.09 15.50
C ALA A 137 5.33 9.74 15.16
N GLN A 138 5.86 8.62 15.67
CA GLN A 138 7.22 8.16 15.34
C GLN A 138 7.46 8.00 13.84
N ARG A 139 6.43 7.71 13.04
CA ARG A 139 6.57 7.59 11.58
C ARG A 139 6.85 8.95 10.93
N TYR A 140 6.21 10.00 11.44
CA TYR A 140 6.54 11.37 11.06
C TYR A 140 7.98 11.72 11.42
N TYR A 141 8.43 11.38 12.63
CA TYR A 141 9.81 11.65 13.05
C TYR A 141 10.84 10.86 12.22
N LEU A 142 10.55 9.59 11.92
CA LEU A 142 11.37 8.76 11.02
C LEU A 142 11.53 9.41 9.65
N ASN A 143 10.42 9.86 9.07
CA ASN A 143 10.41 10.49 7.75
C ASN A 143 11.16 11.84 7.72
N ASN A 144 11.12 12.58 8.84
CA ASN A 144 11.80 13.87 8.99
C ASN A 144 13.21 13.75 9.57
N ASN A 145 13.72 12.55 9.82
CA ASN A 145 15.01 12.30 10.48
C ASN A 145 15.16 13.11 11.80
N ALA A 146 14.16 13.02 12.66
CA ALA A 146 14.00 13.87 13.83
C ALA A 146 13.85 13.08 15.13
N LEU A 147 14.12 13.74 16.27
CA LEU A 147 13.95 13.18 17.63
C LEU A 147 14.61 11.80 17.84
N GLY A 148 15.72 11.55 17.15
CA GLY A 148 16.47 10.29 17.22
C GLY A 148 15.94 9.15 16.33
N PHE A 149 14.92 9.41 15.49
CA PHE A 149 14.37 8.44 14.53
C PHE A 149 14.88 8.75 13.12
N SER A 150 15.35 7.70 12.41
CA SER A 150 15.81 7.79 11.04
C SER A 150 15.65 6.45 10.32
N TRP A 151 15.59 6.47 8.99
CA TRP A 151 15.56 5.23 8.20
C TRP A 151 16.73 4.28 8.50
N GLY A 152 17.89 4.81 8.90
CA GLY A 152 19.04 4.02 9.32
C GLY A 152 18.85 3.25 10.63
N ASN A 153 17.86 3.64 11.45
CA ASN A 153 17.51 2.96 12.70
C ASN A 153 16.04 2.55 12.78
N ILE A 154 15.42 2.25 11.62
CA ILE A 154 13.99 1.90 11.53
C ILE A 154 13.54 0.81 12.50
N CYS A 155 14.41 -0.11 12.90
CA CYS A 155 14.07 -1.15 13.87
C CYS A 155 13.74 -0.60 15.28
N ASN A 156 14.09 0.65 15.59
CA ASN A 156 13.89 1.27 16.90
C ASN A 156 12.50 1.90 17.11
N ILE A 157 11.69 2.04 16.05
CA ILE A 157 10.31 2.52 16.21
C ILE A 157 9.44 1.44 16.87
N ASP A 158 8.36 1.86 17.53
CA ASP A 158 7.35 0.95 18.04
C ASP A 158 6.66 0.20 16.90
N ALA A 159 6.38 -1.10 17.09
CA ALA A 159 5.83 -1.98 16.05
C ALA A 159 6.63 -1.90 14.72
N SER A 160 7.96 -1.83 14.81
CA SER A 160 8.85 -1.70 13.65
C SER A 160 8.73 -2.88 12.68
N PRO A 161 9.13 -2.71 11.41
CA PRO A 161 9.17 -3.82 10.46
C PRO A 161 10.19 -4.91 10.84
N CYS A 162 11.04 -4.68 11.83
CA CYS A 162 12.02 -5.65 12.29
C CYS A 162 11.46 -6.63 13.35
N SER A 163 10.22 -6.43 13.80
CA SER A 163 9.59 -7.22 14.87
C SER A 163 8.42 -8.07 14.36
N THR A 164 7.92 -8.94 15.24
CA THR A 164 6.72 -9.76 14.99
C THR A 164 5.41 -9.06 15.33
N ASN A 165 5.46 -7.86 15.91
CA ASN A 165 4.28 -7.04 16.24
C ASN A 165 4.05 -5.91 15.23
N TYR A 166 4.71 -5.96 14.07
CA TYR A 166 4.46 -5.08 12.94
C TYR A 166 2.98 -5.04 12.58
N LYS A 167 2.46 -3.84 12.33
CA LYS A 167 1.06 -3.62 11.97
C LYS A 167 0.96 -2.97 10.61
N MET A 168 0.05 -3.46 9.80
CA MET A 168 -0.34 -2.89 8.52
C MET A 168 -1.85 -3.05 8.40
N ASP A 169 -2.53 -1.99 7.98
CA ASP A 169 -3.97 -1.98 7.79
C ASP A 169 -4.34 -0.88 6.79
N TYR A 170 -5.52 -1.00 6.18
CA TYR A 170 -6.15 0.12 5.49
C TYR A 170 -6.83 1.04 6.51
N SER A 171 -7.07 2.30 6.14
CA SER A 171 -7.75 3.22 7.04
C SER A 171 -9.24 2.85 7.20
N ASP A 172 -9.74 3.00 8.42
CA ASP A 172 -11.16 2.88 8.77
C ASP A 172 -11.91 4.23 8.71
N GLY A 173 -11.22 5.31 8.31
CA GLY A 173 -11.80 6.65 8.16
C GLY A 173 -12.17 7.35 9.47
N SER A 174 -11.66 6.91 10.61
CA SER A 174 -11.97 7.54 11.91
C SER A 174 -11.08 8.74 12.25
N GLY A 175 -10.09 9.07 11.41
CA GLY A 175 -9.24 10.25 11.58
C GLY A 175 -9.99 11.56 11.28
N ILE A 176 -9.87 12.54 12.17
CA ILE A 176 -10.32 13.90 11.89
C ILE A 176 -9.39 14.60 10.90
N SER A 177 -9.89 15.61 10.20
CA SER A 177 -9.05 16.45 9.36
C SER A 177 -8.03 17.25 10.19
N LEU A 178 -6.80 17.37 9.69
CA LEU A 178 -5.75 18.21 10.25
C LEU A 178 -5.55 19.42 9.34
N ASN A 179 -5.65 20.63 9.92
CA ASN A 179 -5.44 21.86 9.17
C ASN A 179 -4.01 22.37 9.40
N GLU A 180 -3.19 22.34 8.37
CA GLU A 180 -1.77 22.73 8.41
C GLU A 180 -1.55 24.21 8.74
N SER A 181 -2.59 25.04 8.57
CA SER A 181 -2.58 26.45 8.98
C SER A 181 -2.94 26.67 10.46
N SER A 182 -3.33 25.61 11.18
CA SER A 182 -3.79 25.67 12.57
C SER A 182 -3.63 24.31 13.28
N LEU A 183 -2.43 23.75 13.27
CA LEU A 183 -2.13 22.43 13.85
C LEU A 183 -2.02 22.50 15.37
N LEU A 184 -2.62 21.53 16.04
CA LEU A 184 -2.53 21.35 17.49
C LEU A 184 -1.94 19.99 17.81
N GLU A 185 -0.80 19.95 18.51
CA GLU A 185 -0.06 18.71 18.74
C GLU A 185 -0.79 17.71 19.63
N SER A 186 -1.69 18.17 20.50
CA SER A 186 -2.54 17.30 21.32
C SER A 186 -3.51 16.46 20.50
N ALA A 187 -3.75 16.82 19.23
CA ALA A 187 -4.57 16.03 18.33
C ALA A 187 -3.82 14.78 17.80
N ILE A 188 -2.49 14.71 17.95
CA ILE A 188 -1.63 13.68 17.32
C ILE A 188 -2.03 13.56 15.84
N ILE A 189 -2.32 12.37 15.36
CA ILE A 189 -2.75 12.09 13.99
C ILE A 189 -4.27 12.21 13.79
N GLY A 190 -4.99 12.86 14.71
CA GLY A 190 -6.43 13.06 14.57
C GLY A 190 -7.29 11.85 14.90
N ARG A 191 -6.76 10.82 15.59
CA ARG A 191 -7.51 9.61 16.00
C ARG A 191 -7.87 9.59 17.50
N GLY A 192 -7.85 10.76 18.12
CA GLY A 192 -7.87 10.94 19.57
C GLY A 192 -6.46 10.84 20.18
N SER A 193 -6.35 11.17 21.46
CA SER A 193 -5.08 11.18 22.19
C SER A 193 -5.24 10.58 23.58
N ASN A 194 -4.32 9.71 23.95
CA ASN A 194 -4.17 9.21 25.31
C ASN A 194 -3.37 10.22 26.16
N ASN A 195 -3.57 10.20 27.47
CA ASN A 195 -2.92 11.16 28.36
C ASN A 195 -1.38 11.18 28.17
N GLY A 196 -0.81 12.38 28.00
CA GLY A 196 0.62 12.58 27.77
C GLY A 196 1.11 12.30 26.35
N SER A 197 0.22 12.03 25.39
CA SER A 197 0.59 11.81 23.99
C SER A 197 0.34 13.03 23.11
N TYR A 198 1.30 13.33 22.24
CA TYR A 198 1.27 14.47 21.32
C TYR A 198 2.16 14.18 20.10
N ALA A 199 1.91 14.89 19.00
CA ALA A 199 2.79 14.88 17.84
C ALA A 199 3.57 16.19 17.75
N ASP A 200 4.87 16.13 18.00
CA ASP A 200 5.82 17.24 17.92
C ASP A 200 6.15 17.55 16.46
N TRP A 201 5.27 18.28 15.77
CA TRP A 201 5.41 18.52 14.34
C TRP A 201 6.57 19.45 13.99
N ASN A 202 7.00 20.29 14.93
CA ASN A 202 8.16 21.17 14.74
C ASN A 202 9.47 20.54 15.24
N THR A 203 9.40 19.36 15.85
CA THR A 203 10.52 18.53 16.28
C THR A 203 11.42 19.18 17.33
N ASN A 204 10.88 20.05 18.18
CA ASN A 204 11.64 20.79 19.19
C ASN A 204 11.84 20.03 20.52
N GLY A 205 11.25 18.84 20.65
CA GLY A 205 11.31 17.98 21.83
C GLY A 205 10.24 18.24 22.89
N ALA A 206 9.28 19.13 22.64
CA ALA A 206 8.25 19.54 23.60
C ALA A 206 6.89 19.73 22.93
N GLN A 207 5.82 19.55 23.72
CA GLN A 207 4.47 19.78 23.21
C GLN A 207 4.18 21.29 23.07
N ASN A 208 3.78 21.70 21.87
CA ASN A 208 3.16 22.99 21.62
C ASN A 208 1.67 22.96 22.01
N ALA A 209 1.32 23.73 23.05
CA ALA A 209 -0.06 23.84 23.55
C ALA A 209 -0.95 24.74 22.69
N SER A 210 -0.35 25.62 21.87
CA SER A 210 -1.06 26.54 20.97
C SER A 210 -0.99 26.07 19.54
N VAL A 211 -1.98 26.47 18.73
CA VAL A 211 -1.99 26.17 17.30
C VAL A 211 -0.85 26.88 16.58
N TYR A 212 -0.29 26.23 15.55
CA TYR A 212 0.71 26.84 14.69
C TYR A 212 0.67 26.28 13.27
N ILE A 213 1.37 26.95 12.36
CA ILE A 213 1.45 26.59 10.95
C ILE A 213 2.62 25.64 10.73
N LYS A 214 2.36 24.50 10.09
CA LYS A 214 3.40 23.56 9.68
C LYS A 214 2.86 22.68 8.55
N ASP A 215 3.67 22.55 7.51
CA ASP A 215 3.49 21.56 6.45
C ASP A 215 3.95 20.20 7.02
N ILE A 216 2.99 19.28 7.21
CA ILE A 216 3.23 17.96 7.80
C ILE A 216 3.16 16.84 6.77
N ASN A 217 2.67 17.08 5.55
CA ASN A 217 2.75 16.14 4.44
C ASN A 217 3.93 16.43 3.46
N GLN A 218 4.65 17.53 3.67
CA GLN A 218 5.84 17.97 2.94
C GLN A 218 5.60 18.24 1.45
N ASP A 219 4.40 18.72 1.10
CA ASP A 219 4.06 19.07 -0.28
C ASP A 219 4.35 20.54 -0.66
N SER A 220 4.97 21.30 0.25
CA SER A 220 5.27 22.74 0.12
C SER A 220 4.02 23.64 0.05
N SER A 221 2.87 23.14 0.49
CA SER A 221 1.63 23.89 0.63
C SER A 221 1.05 23.72 2.05
N PHE A 222 0.09 24.57 2.41
CA PHE A 222 -0.68 24.40 3.63
C PHE A 222 -2.11 24.07 3.24
N SER A 223 -2.56 22.89 3.63
CA SER A 223 -3.86 22.36 3.24
C SER A 223 -4.60 21.75 4.44
N ILE A 224 -5.82 21.28 4.18
CA ILE A 224 -6.57 20.48 5.13
C ILE A 224 -6.38 19.02 4.73
N LEU A 225 -5.57 18.31 5.48
CA LEU A 225 -5.34 16.89 5.29
C LEU A 225 -6.53 16.12 5.86
N SER A 226 -7.09 15.19 5.11
CA SER A 226 -8.22 14.37 5.54
C SER A 226 -7.91 12.89 5.43
N ASP A 227 -8.47 12.12 6.37
CA ASP A 227 -8.52 10.66 6.32
C ASP A 227 -9.50 10.20 5.24
N TYR A 228 -9.42 8.93 4.86
CA TYR A 228 -10.34 8.28 3.92
C TYR A 228 -10.63 6.86 4.41
N ASN A 229 -11.90 6.46 4.42
CA ASN A 229 -12.29 5.10 4.82
C ASN A 229 -12.05 4.12 3.68
N ASP A 230 -10.82 3.63 3.56
CA ASP A 230 -10.43 2.65 2.55
C ASP A 230 -11.29 1.39 2.60
N TRP A 231 -11.48 0.83 3.79
CA TRP A 231 -12.24 -0.42 3.97
C TRP A 231 -13.67 -0.30 3.47
N ALA A 232 -14.31 0.86 3.66
CA ALA A 232 -15.66 1.12 3.17
C ALA A 232 -15.73 1.43 1.67
N ASN A 233 -14.60 1.69 1.01
CA ASN A 233 -14.54 2.17 -0.37
C ASN A 233 -13.71 1.29 -1.32
N LEU A 234 -13.36 0.06 -0.92
CA LEU A 234 -12.69 -0.89 -1.80
C LEU A 234 -13.54 -1.18 -3.05
N TYR A 235 -12.97 -0.97 -4.23
CA TYR A 235 -13.62 -1.24 -5.50
C TYR A 235 -13.07 -2.52 -6.14
N LEU A 236 -13.75 -3.64 -5.88
CA LEU A 236 -13.40 -4.96 -6.41
C LEU A 236 -13.57 -5.12 -7.94
N PRO A 237 -14.57 -4.51 -8.61
CA PRO A 237 -14.83 -4.77 -10.04
C PRO A 237 -13.84 -4.10 -11.02
N PHE A 238 -12.71 -4.72 -11.32
CA PHE A 238 -11.73 -4.17 -12.27
C PHE A 238 -12.10 -4.32 -13.76
N ALA A 239 -12.83 -5.39 -14.15
CA ALA A 239 -13.13 -5.67 -15.56
C ALA A 239 -14.32 -4.88 -16.15
N ARG A 240 -14.92 -3.95 -15.39
CA ARG A 240 -16.16 -3.25 -15.76
C ARG A 240 -15.96 -1.82 -16.24
N GLN A 241 -14.74 -1.29 -16.16
CA GLN A 241 -14.49 0.10 -16.48
C GLN A 241 -14.22 0.27 -17.98
N ASN A 242 -14.98 1.17 -18.60
CA ASN A 242 -14.74 1.54 -19.98
C ASN A 242 -13.57 2.53 -20.03
N THR A 243 -12.42 2.08 -20.51
CA THR A 243 -11.31 2.99 -20.84
C THR A 243 -11.42 3.38 -22.31
N GLY A 244 -12.00 4.55 -22.60
CA GLY A 244 -12.03 5.10 -23.95
C GLY A 244 -13.26 5.97 -24.23
N ASN A 245 -13.07 7.01 -25.04
CA ASN A 245 -14.14 7.84 -25.57
C ASN A 245 -14.13 7.74 -27.10
N ASN A 246 -15.31 7.69 -27.71
CA ASN A 246 -15.41 7.61 -29.17
C ASN A 246 -15.24 9.00 -29.78
N GLY A 247 -14.52 9.10 -30.89
CA GLY A 247 -14.52 10.29 -31.75
C GLY A 247 -15.89 10.48 -32.43
N VAL A 248 -16.15 11.69 -32.91
CA VAL A 248 -17.39 12.00 -33.67
C VAL A 248 -17.48 11.12 -34.92
N SER A 249 -18.66 10.52 -35.15
CA SER A 249 -18.93 9.74 -36.38
C SER A 249 -19.74 10.60 -37.36
N LEU A 250 -19.36 10.59 -38.64
CA LEU A 250 -20.13 11.21 -39.74
C LEU A 250 -21.48 10.52 -39.98
N LEU A 251 -21.66 9.31 -39.44
CA LEU A 251 -22.89 8.54 -39.53
C LEU A 251 -23.36 8.17 -38.12
N SER A 252 -24.52 8.68 -37.71
CA SER A 252 -25.11 8.34 -36.41
C SER A 252 -25.59 6.89 -36.43
N ARG A 253 -24.88 6.02 -35.71
CA ARG A 253 -25.35 4.67 -35.39
C ARG A 253 -25.42 4.56 -33.88
N ARG A 254 -26.62 4.33 -33.34
CA ARG A 254 -26.77 3.91 -31.94
C ARG A 254 -26.19 2.51 -31.82
N VAL A 255 -24.94 2.42 -31.38
CA VAL A 255 -24.35 1.15 -30.97
C VAL A 255 -24.87 0.88 -29.56
N PHE A 256 -25.76 -0.11 -29.43
CA PHE A 256 -26.06 -0.70 -28.14
C PHE A 256 -24.80 -1.46 -27.73
N LEU A 257 -24.08 -0.98 -26.70
CA LEU A 257 -22.98 -1.72 -26.13
C LEU A 257 -23.59 -2.80 -25.23
N PRO A 258 -23.60 -4.08 -25.62
CA PRO A 258 -24.05 -5.13 -24.72
C PRO A 258 -23.11 -5.11 -23.50
N SER A 259 -23.70 -5.26 -22.32
CA SER A 259 -22.91 -5.41 -21.12
C SER A 259 -22.04 -6.67 -21.22
N HIS A 260 -20.74 -6.51 -20.99
CA HIS A 260 -19.79 -7.63 -21.03
C HIS A 260 -20.21 -8.71 -20.01
N VAL A 261 -20.67 -9.86 -20.51
CA VAL A 261 -21.19 -10.97 -19.69
C VAL A 261 -20.17 -11.49 -18.68
N LEU A 262 -18.88 -11.44 -19.04
CA LEU A 262 -17.76 -11.83 -18.15
C LEU A 262 -17.45 -10.80 -17.07
N SER A 263 -17.69 -9.51 -17.32
CA SER A 263 -17.47 -8.49 -16.32
C SER A 263 -18.70 -8.30 -15.44
N GLN A 264 -19.92 -8.61 -15.90
CA GLN A 264 -21.14 -8.66 -15.11
C GLN A 264 -21.24 -9.89 -14.19
N ASP A 265 -20.17 -10.22 -13.48
CA ASP A 265 -20.27 -11.14 -12.34
C ASP A 265 -21.14 -10.52 -11.22
N ARG A 266 -22.46 -10.66 -11.36
CA ARG A 266 -23.46 -10.43 -10.30
C ARG A 266 -23.73 -11.74 -9.56
N GLN A 267 -22.84 -12.73 -9.63
CA GLN A 267 -23.07 -13.93 -8.86
C GLN A 267 -23.11 -13.52 -7.39
N PRO A 268 -24.15 -13.96 -6.66
CA PRO A 268 -24.15 -13.80 -5.21
C PRO A 268 -22.84 -14.37 -4.69
N ALA A 269 -22.22 -13.68 -3.72
CA ALA A 269 -20.99 -14.13 -3.09
C ALA A 269 -21.10 -15.63 -2.83
N ALA A 270 -20.24 -16.42 -3.49
CA ALA A 270 -20.21 -17.84 -3.25
C ALA A 270 -19.77 -18.02 -1.80
N ILE A 271 -20.59 -18.70 -0.99
CA ILE A 271 -20.15 -19.11 0.34
C ILE A 271 -19.07 -20.15 0.12
N GLU A 272 -17.81 -19.71 0.14
CA GLU A 272 -16.67 -20.61 0.12
C GLU A 272 -16.73 -21.45 1.40
N GLN A 273 -16.83 -22.77 1.22
CA GLN A 273 -16.64 -23.67 2.34
C GLN A 273 -15.19 -23.56 2.80
N PRO A 274 -14.93 -23.57 4.11
CA PRO A 274 -13.58 -23.56 4.62
C PRO A 274 -12.76 -24.68 3.95
N PRO A 275 -11.50 -24.42 3.57
CA PRO A 275 -10.65 -25.42 2.95
C PRO A 275 -10.60 -26.68 3.82
N SER A 276 -10.51 -27.85 3.17
CA SER A 276 -10.58 -29.12 3.87
C SER A 276 -9.52 -29.22 4.98
N LEU A 277 -9.84 -29.91 6.07
CA LEU A 277 -8.88 -30.20 7.15
C LEU A 277 -7.58 -30.79 6.60
N GLY A 278 -7.66 -31.63 5.56
CA GLY A 278 -6.49 -32.20 4.90
C GLY A 278 -5.63 -31.14 4.19
N LEU A 279 -6.23 -30.16 3.52
CA LEU A 279 -5.49 -29.03 2.92
C LEU A 279 -4.88 -28.14 4.00
N ILE A 280 -5.60 -27.84 5.08
CA ILE A 280 -5.09 -27.07 6.21
C ILE A 280 -3.90 -27.79 6.87
N GLN A 281 -3.99 -29.12 7.04
CA GLN A 281 -2.90 -29.95 7.56
C GLN A 281 -1.71 -30.02 6.61
N LEU A 282 -1.94 -30.10 5.30
CA LEU A 282 -0.90 -30.06 4.28
C LEU A 282 -0.16 -28.71 4.31
N ILE A 283 -0.89 -27.60 4.35
CA ILE A 283 -0.30 -26.26 4.47
C ILE A 283 0.49 -26.14 5.78
N GLY A 284 -0.06 -26.68 6.87
CA GLY A 284 0.62 -26.74 8.17
C GLY A 284 1.90 -27.58 8.17
N SER A 285 1.94 -28.68 7.43
CA SER A 285 3.12 -29.57 7.36
C SER A 285 4.24 -29.01 6.50
N LEU A 286 3.92 -28.11 5.56
CA LEU A 286 4.90 -27.38 4.77
C LEU A 286 5.72 -26.38 5.61
N LYS A 287 5.23 -25.94 6.80
CA LYS A 287 6.03 -25.13 7.73
C LYS A 287 7.26 -25.86 8.30
N GLY A 288 7.29 -27.20 8.27
CA GLY A 288 8.37 -28.00 8.85
C GLY A 288 9.63 -28.17 7.98
N HIS A 289 9.61 -27.71 6.72
CA HIS A 289 10.68 -28.01 5.74
C HIS A 289 11.54 -26.80 5.37
N ALA A 290 11.33 -25.65 6.02
CA ALA A 290 12.25 -24.51 5.97
C ALA A 290 13.22 -24.61 7.17
N LYS A 291 14.28 -25.40 7.02
CA LYS A 291 15.50 -25.30 7.81
C LYS A 291 16.66 -25.00 6.86
#